data_AF-A0A660NL43-F1
#
_entry.id   AF-A0A660NL43-F1
#
_cell.length_a   1.000
_cell.length_b   1.000
_cell.length_c   1.000
_cell.angle_alpha   90.00
_cell.angle_beta   90.00
_cell.angle_gamma   90.00
#
_symmetry.space_group_name_H-M   'P 1'
#
loop_
_entity.id
_entity.type
_entity.pdbx_description
1 polymer ?
#
loop_
_entity_poly.entity_id
_entity_poly.type
_entity_poly.pdbx_seq_one_letter_code
_entity_poly.pdbx_strand_id
1 'polypeptide(L)'
;ASSNTFRTVAKGLGPIVNSSPTYVGAAIDRGYRYLPTNLKDNAGAGSSYRTYVDQKRRRACTGTESRVCGPTMVFVGANEGFLHGFNASPDTAKDGGKEIFAYAPFGSLKWLGASTQKGYHPRLLMDGPLIERDAFWDGHWHNVVIGTTGAGVKSVFALDVTNTRSTALNEKAVLWELSEETLAANTSADTSGSTDALGHVLAEPEVGVLADGTWVAVLGNGYESKSSRAQLLVVRLKDGVVLHRLDTGVGNDKNPNGLGGVALARDGNQVITGAYAGDRLGNLWKFDMASANRSDWRVGYGGKPMFKTHGARPITAAPNTVTHPLGGMMVLFGTGKLFEKGDNILPTDGSTLPVDAIYGVWDRTRVIQERDAGNNERLVWADENERATNGSWSVYKAGRPVTDAQVRQRKVNVLVVQGRRLAVIPPTDKANSALDWQTERGWRIDLQGMIPIEGQRSILAPQLLSGMALFETMSPLVNESIAACQATINTPGFSLLVDPLSGRMSTKSVIDTNKNRVIDGDDEKVGGWAVENWTGRSVILSEKPQAPCTTKDCKPVQPKLVCPKNSLGSSLQNVGEAENVCVGIPAPTRWWWRELSIPDNSYSAGAAVTSPLEGGGN
;
A
#
# COMPACT_ATOMS: atom_id res chain seq x y z
N ALA A 1 -12.20 -51.43 7.00
CA ALA A 1 -11.46 -50.21 7.35
C ALA A 1 -11.58 -49.25 6.17
N SER A 2 -12.43 -48.22 6.27
CA SER A 2 -12.60 -47.22 5.22
C SER A 2 -11.31 -46.42 5.09
N SER A 3 -10.65 -46.54 3.95
CA SER A 3 -9.47 -45.75 3.61
C SER A 3 -9.87 -44.28 3.51
N ASN A 4 -9.56 -43.49 4.55
CA ASN A 4 -9.75 -42.04 4.48
C ASN A 4 -8.91 -41.50 3.32
N THR A 5 -9.59 -41.08 2.26
CA THR A 5 -9.00 -40.51 1.03
C THR A 5 -8.49 -39.07 1.27
N PHE A 6 -8.79 -38.50 2.43
CA PHE A 6 -8.43 -37.13 2.81
C PHE A 6 -7.56 -37.11 4.08
N ARG A 7 -6.66 -36.12 4.14
CA ARG A 7 -5.81 -35.86 5.31
C ARG A 7 -6.68 -35.38 6.47
N THR A 8 -6.57 -36.04 7.63
CA THR A 8 -7.17 -35.54 8.88
C THR A 8 -6.42 -34.27 9.33
N VAL A 9 -7.12 -33.15 9.46
CA VAL A 9 -6.56 -31.89 9.98
C VAL A 9 -7.21 -31.57 11.32
N ALA A 10 -6.40 -31.30 12.35
CA ALA A 10 -6.87 -31.16 13.74
C ALA A 10 -7.60 -29.83 14.03
N LYS A 11 -7.44 -28.80 13.17
CA LYS A 11 -8.11 -27.49 13.23
C LYS A 11 -8.31 -26.96 11.81
N GLY A 12 -9.43 -26.27 11.56
CA GLY A 12 -9.85 -25.83 10.22
C GLY A 12 -9.16 -24.59 9.66
N LEU A 13 -8.33 -23.88 10.44
CA LEU A 13 -7.59 -22.70 9.98
C LEU A 13 -6.37 -23.13 9.17
N GLY A 14 -6.29 -22.66 7.94
CA GLY A 14 -5.16 -22.87 7.05
C GLY A 14 -3.99 -21.91 7.32
N PRO A 15 -2.90 -22.04 6.55
CA PRO A 15 -1.69 -21.25 6.78
C PRO A 15 -1.94 -19.76 6.54
N ILE A 16 -1.58 -18.89 7.47
CA ILE A 16 -1.57 -17.44 7.25
C ILE A 16 -0.24 -17.08 6.59
N VAL A 17 -0.29 -16.62 5.34
CA VAL A 17 0.90 -16.29 4.53
C VAL A 17 0.72 -14.87 4.00
N ASN A 18 1.69 -13.98 4.26
CA ASN A 18 1.77 -12.58 3.78
C ASN A 18 0.57 -11.66 4.10
N SER A 19 -0.53 -12.19 4.63
CA SER A 19 -1.70 -11.41 5.04
C SER A 19 -1.34 -10.52 6.23
N SER A 20 -1.58 -9.22 6.08
CA SER A 20 -1.42 -8.26 7.16
C SER A 20 -2.72 -8.20 7.96
N PRO A 21 -2.73 -8.61 9.24
CA PRO A 21 -3.95 -8.57 10.04
C PRO A 21 -4.47 -7.15 10.19
N THR A 22 -5.78 -6.97 10.10
CA THR A 22 -6.44 -5.68 10.37
C THR A 22 -7.13 -5.72 11.72
N TYR A 23 -6.72 -4.84 12.62
CA TYR A 23 -7.37 -4.65 13.91
C TYR A 23 -8.52 -3.65 13.81
N VAL A 24 -9.73 -4.09 14.13
CA VAL A 24 -10.97 -3.31 14.11
C VAL A 24 -11.41 -3.07 15.55
N GLY A 25 -11.18 -1.85 16.06
CA GLY A 25 -11.38 -1.54 17.48
C GLY A 25 -10.66 -0.28 17.93
N ALA A 26 -9.56 0.03 17.25
CA ALA A 26 -8.86 1.30 17.33
C ALA A 26 -9.73 2.46 16.82
N ALA A 27 -9.59 3.63 17.42
CA ALA A 27 -10.21 4.85 16.93
C ALA A 27 -9.41 5.40 15.72
N ILE A 28 -9.51 4.76 14.56
CA ILE A 28 -9.01 5.35 13.31
C ILE A 28 -9.75 6.67 13.10
N ASP A 29 -8.98 7.75 12.96
CA ASP A 29 -9.49 9.10 12.75
C ASP A 29 -8.85 9.66 11.48
N ARG A 30 -9.60 9.65 10.38
CA ARG A 30 -9.14 10.13 9.07
C ARG A 30 -9.33 11.64 8.91
N GLY A 31 -9.64 12.37 9.99
CA GLY A 31 -9.86 13.80 9.92
C GLY A 31 -11.12 14.21 9.18
N TYR A 32 -12.09 13.30 8.98
CA TYR A 32 -13.33 13.60 8.26
C TYR A 32 -14.24 14.64 8.95
N ARG A 33 -13.87 15.11 10.14
CA ARG A 33 -14.48 16.30 10.77
C ARG A 33 -14.39 17.57 9.92
N TYR A 34 -13.47 17.60 8.96
CA TYR A 34 -13.25 18.73 8.05
C TYR A 34 -14.01 18.60 6.72
N LEU A 35 -14.82 17.55 6.54
CA LEU A 35 -15.65 17.40 5.34
C LEU A 35 -16.61 18.59 5.19
N PRO A 36 -16.89 19.05 3.96
CA PRO A 36 -17.83 20.14 3.73
C PRO A 36 -19.23 19.81 4.25
N THR A 37 -19.92 20.80 4.80
CA THR A 37 -21.28 20.63 5.36
C THR A 37 -22.34 20.39 4.30
N ASN A 38 -22.06 20.79 3.05
CA ASN A 38 -22.96 20.76 1.90
C ASN A 38 -22.62 19.68 0.88
N LEU A 39 -21.90 18.61 1.26
CA LEU A 39 -21.75 17.43 0.39
C LEU A 39 -23.14 16.90 0.04
N LYS A 40 -23.47 16.93 -1.26
CA LYS A 40 -24.83 16.72 -1.77
C LYS A 40 -25.49 15.47 -1.21
N ASP A 41 -24.79 14.33 -1.30
CA ASP A 41 -25.34 13.04 -0.90
C ASP A 41 -25.17 12.74 0.60
N ASN A 42 -24.42 13.57 1.34
CA ASN A 42 -23.91 13.24 2.67
C ASN A 42 -23.79 14.47 3.60
N ALA A 43 -24.78 15.36 3.56
CA ALA A 43 -24.85 16.52 4.43
C ALA A 43 -24.73 16.11 5.91
N GLY A 44 -23.88 16.81 6.67
CA GLY A 44 -23.67 16.54 8.10
C GLY A 44 -22.71 15.39 8.45
N ALA A 45 -22.09 14.74 7.45
CA ALA A 45 -21.04 13.73 7.70
C ALA A 45 -19.91 14.31 8.57
N GLY A 46 -19.36 15.47 8.19
CA GLY A 46 -18.26 16.09 8.93
C GLY A 46 -18.61 16.46 10.37
N SER A 47 -19.78 17.05 10.59
CA SER A 47 -20.24 17.43 11.94
C SER A 47 -20.48 16.24 12.86
N SER A 48 -20.87 15.08 12.32
CA SER A 48 -21.17 13.87 13.11
C SER A 48 -19.97 12.95 13.35
N TYR A 49 -18.85 13.16 12.64
CA TYR A 49 -17.72 12.24 12.65
C TYR A 49 -17.07 12.08 14.03
N ARG A 50 -16.93 13.15 14.81
CA ARG A 50 -16.34 13.07 16.17
C ARG A 50 -17.16 12.15 17.08
N THR A 51 -18.49 12.31 17.04
CA THR A 51 -19.41 11.46 17.80
C THR A 51 -19.29 10.00 17.37
N TYR A 52 -19.19 9.74 16.06
CA TYR A 52 -18.99 8.39 15.53
C TYR A 52 -17.64 7.78 15.99
N VAL A 53 -16.54 8.52 15.94
CA VAL A 53 -15.23 8.05 16.42
C VAL A 53 -15.28 7.69 17.91
N ASP A 54 -15.99 8.47 18.73
CA ASP A 54 -16.20 8.17 20.15
C ASP A 54 -17.07 6.93 20.36
N GLN A 55 -18.12 6.73 19.55
CA GLN A 55 -18.92 5.49 19.56
C GLN A 55 -18.05 4.28 19.17
N LYS A 56 -17.22 4.42 18.13
CA LYS A 56 -16.29 3.39 17.66
C LYS A 56 -15.24 3.02 18.71
N ARG A 57 -14.73 4.00 19.48
CA ARG A 57 -13.82 3.72 20.61
C ARG A 57 -14.50 2.91 21.71
N ARG A 58 -15.78 3.19 21.99
CA ARG A 58 -16.52 2.51 23.07
C ARG A 58 -16.98 1.11 22.68
N ARG A 59 -17.41 0.91 21.42
CA ARG A 59 -18.13 -0.28 20.91
C ARG A 59 -19.22 -0.83 21.87
N ALA A 60 -19.70 0.00 22.78
CA ALA A 60 -20.64 -0.36 23.82
C ALA A 60 -22.07 -0.20 23.28
N CYS A 61 -22.83 -1.28 23.37
CA CYS A 61 -24.15 -1.36 22.74
C CYS A 61 -25.28 -0.79 23.62
N THR A 62 -24.95 0.12 24.54
CA THR A 62 -25.87 0.68 25.51
C THR A 62 -26.33 2.06 25.04
N GLY A 63 -27.59 2.16 24.59
CA GLY A 63 -28.24 3.41 24.19
C GLY A 63 -29.10 3.26 22.93
N THR A 64 -30.07 4.15 22.74
CA THR A 64 -30.90 4.24 21.52
C THR A 64 -30.14 4.75 20.29
N GLU A 65 -28.89 5.19 20.47
CA GLU A 65 -28.02 5.79 19.43
C GLU A 65 -26.85 4.89 18.98
N SER A 66 -26.68 3.68 19.55
CA SER A 66 -25.50 2.85 19.29
C SER A 66 -25.53 2.22 17.88
N ARG A 67 -24.86 2.87 16.92
CA ARG A 67 -24.63 2.33 15.56
C ARG A 67 -23.44 1.36 15.52
N VAL A 68 -22.40 1.59 16.32
CA VAL A 68 -21.22 0.72 16.44
C VAL A 68 -21.33 -0.22 17.63
N CYS A 69 -21.23 -1.53 17.39
CA CYS A 69 -21.52 -2.58 18.39
C CYS A 69 -20.54 -3.75 18.31
N GLY A 70 -20.42 -4.51 19.41
CA GLY A 70 -19.70 -5.80 19.46
C GLY A 70 -18.25 -5.70 19.92
N PRO A 71 -17.55 -6.85 20.06
CA PRO A 71 -16.16 -6.87 20.50
C PRO A 71 -15.24 -6.20 19.47
N THR A 72 -14.05 -5.81 19.91
CA THR A 72 -12.96 -5.51 18.99
C THR A 72 -12.56 -6.78 18.24
N MET A 73 -12.10 -6.65 17.00
CA MET A 73 -11.84 -7.77 16.10
C MET A 73 -10.45 -7.69 15.50
N VAL A 74 -9.85 -8.84 15.20
CA VAL A 74 -8.71 -8.96 14.27
C VAL A 74 -9.17 -9.77 13.08
N PHE A 75 -9.06 -9.19 11.88
CA PHE A 75 -9.31 -9.84 10.62
C PHE A 75 -8.00 -10.28 9.96
N VAL A 76 -7.93 -11.50 9.47
CA VAL A 76 -6.74 -12.03 8.80
C VAL A 76 -7.11 -13.00 7.69
N GLY A 77 -6.45 -12.84 6.54
CA GLY A 77 -6.56 -13.73 5.41
C GLY A 77 -5.75 -15.00 5.64
N ALA A 78 -6.35 -16.14 5.34
CA ALA A 78 -5.73 -17.44 5.52
C ALA A 78 -5.78 -18.23 4.21
N ASN A 79 -4.71 -18.99 3.94
CA ASN A 79 -4.39 -19.50 2.62
C ASN A 79 -5.21 -20.73 2.16
N GLU A 80 -6.17 -21.14 2.97
CA GLU A 80 -7.33 -21.92 2.59
C GLU A 80 -8.33 -21.11 1.76
N GLY A 81 -8.17 -19.79 1.64
CA GLY A 81 -9.03 -18.92 0.84
C GLY A 81 -10.13 -18.21 1.61
N PHE A 82 -10.05 -18.20 2.94
CA PHE A 82 -10.99 -17.53 3.82
C PHE A 82 -10.35 -16.29 4.47
N LEU A 83 -11.17 -15.29 4.74
CA LEU A 83 -10.92 -14.22 5.68
C LEU A 83 -11.55 -14.62 7.02
N HIS A 84 -10.76 -14.63 8.09
CA HIS A 84 -11.22 -14.96 9.43
C HIS A 84 -11.26 -13.71 10.31
N GLY A 85 -12.30 -13.59 11.14
CA GLY A 85 -12.46 -12.55 12.15
C GLY A 85 -12.47 -13.14 13.55
N PHE A 86 -11.49 -12.75 14.37
CA PHE A 86 -11.33 -13.20 15.75
C PHE A 86 -11.64 -12.08 16.75
N ASN A 87 -12.21 -12.43 17.90
CA ASN A 87 -12.33 -11.51 19.03
C ASN A 87 -10.93 -11.08 19.49
N ALA A 88 -10.69 -9.77 19.49
CA ALA A 88 -9.39 -9.19 19.82
C ALA A 88 -9.23 -8.85 21.30
N SER A 89 -10.12 -9.32 22.17
CA SER A 89 -9.94 -9.25 23.63
C SER A 89 -8.58 -9.87 24.00
N PRO A 90 -7.71 -9.17 24.75
CA PRO A 90 -6.46 -9.75 25.23
C PRO A 90 -6.69 -10.82 26.31
N ASP A 91 -7.89 -10.88 26.88
CA ASP A 91 -8.29 -11.82 27.93
C ASP A 91 -9.01 -13.03 27.31
N THR A 92 -8.35 -14.20 27.34
CA THR A 92 -8.89 -15.46 26.83
C THR A 92 -10.09 -15.96 27.62
N ALA A 93 -10.25 -15.56 28.88
CA ALA A 93 -11.45 -15.85 29.67
C ALA A 93 -12.67 -15.03 29.19
N LYS A 94 -12.45 -13.99 28.39
CA LYS A 94 -13.47 -13.16 27.73
C LYS A 94 -13.54 -13.42 26.22
N ASP A 95 -13.43 -14.70 25.84
CA ASP A 95 -13.44 -15.14 24.45
C ASP A 95 -12.30 -14.56 23.58
N GLY A 96 -11.21 -14.04 24.17
CA GLY A 96 -10.05 -13.56 23.42
C GLY A 96 -9.46 -14.64 22.50
N GLY A 97 -9.27 -14.30 21.22
CA GLY A 97 -8.79 -15.23 20.19
C GLY A 97 -9.85 -16.19 19.63
N LYS A 98 -11.10 -16.11 20.09
CA LYS A 98 -12.22 -16.91 19.54
C LYS A 98 -12.62 -16.38 18.16
N GLU A 99 -12.77 -17.29 17.22
CA GLU A 99 -13.31 -16.99 15.90
C GLU A 99 -14.80 -16.66 15.98
N ILE A 100 -15.20 -15.52 15.41
CA ILE A 100 -16.59 -15.03 15.39
C ILE A 100 -17.16 -15.09 13.97
N PHE A 101 -16.32 -14.90 12.96
CA PHE A 101 -16.74 -14.75 11.57
C PHE A 101 -15.72 -15.35 10.62
N ALA A 102 -16.20 -15.92 9.52
CA ALA A 102 -15.37 -16.35 8.40
C ALA A 102 -16.09 -16.03 7.08
N TYR A 103 -15.36 -15.48 6.12
CA TYR A 103 -15.85 -15.14 4.79
C TYR A 103 -14.97 -15.80 3.74
N ALA A 104 -15.56 -16.54 2.81
CA ALA A 104 -14.87 -17.03 1.63
C ALA A 104 -15.28 -16.17 0.42
N PRO A 105 -14.34 -15.42 -0.19
CA PRO A 105 -14.59 -14.76 -1.46
C PRO A 105 -15.06 -15.78 -2.51
N PHE A 106 -16.04 -15.41 -3.32
CA PHE A 106 -16.55 -16.22 -4.43
C PHE A 106 -15.41 -16.67 -5.34
N GLY A 107 -14.46 -15.79 -5.63
CA GLY A 107 -13.26 -16.12 -6.40
C GLY A 107 -12.43 -17.26 -5.79
N SER A 108 -12.43 -17.42 -4.46
CA SER A 108 -11.70 -18.47 -3.74
C SER A 108 -12.45 -19.80 -3.70
N LEU A 109 -13.79 -19.77 -3.72
CA LEU A 109 -14.62 -20.98 -3.61
C LEU A 109 -14.30 -22.03 -4.69
N LYS A 110 -13.95 -21.59 -5.91
CA LYS A 110 -13.56 -22.51 -7.00
C LYS A 110 -12.31 -23.34 -6.70
N TRP A 111 -11.43 -22.84 -5.82
CA TRP A 111 -10.18 -23.53 -5.46
C TRP A 111 -10.29 -24.40 -4.21
N LEU A 112 -11.32 -24.19 -3.37
CA LEU A 112 -11.57 -25.04 -2.22
C LEU A 112 -11.79 -26.49 -2.64
N GLY A 113 -12.58 -26.74 -3.68
CA GLY A 113 -12.76 -28.09 -4.24
C GLY A 113 -11.46 -28.67 -4.81
N ALA A 114 -10.68 -27.85 -5.53
CA ALA A 114 -9.41 -28.28 -6.12
C ALA A 114 -8.38 -28.72 -5.06
N SER A 115 -8.42 -28.12 -3.86
CA SER A 115 -7.53 -28.48 -2.73
C SER A 115 -7.69 -29.93 -2.25
N THR A 116 -8.81 -30.58 -2.59
CA THR A 116 -9.10 -31.96 -2.21
C THR A 116 -8.52 -32.99 -3.18
N GLN A 117 -8.00 -32.56 -4.33
CA GLN A 117 -7.50 -33.47 -5.38
C GLN A 117 -6.10 -34.02 -5.04
N LYS A 118 -5.86 -35.29 -5.41
CA LYS A 118 -4.54 -35.91 -5.29
C LYS A 118 -3.54 -35.19 -6.22
N GLY A 119 -2.46 -34.66 -5.66
CA GLY A 119 -1.47 -33.86 -6.40
C GLY A 119 -1.69 -32.35 -6.35
N TYR A 120 -2.66 -31.86 -5.56
CA TYR A 120 -2.79 -30.43 -5.31
C TYR A 120 -1.52 -29.83 -4.70
N HIS A 121 -0.98 -28.81 -5.36
CA HIS A 121 0.09 -27.98 -4.81
C HIS A 121 -0.53 -26.76 -4.10
N PRO A 122 -0.12 -26.47 -2.84
CA PRO A 122 -0.55 -25.26 -2.14
C PRO A 122 -0.29 -24.01 -2.99
N ARG A 123 -1.29 -23.13 -3.08
CA ARG A 123 -1.20 -21.85 -3.77
C ARG A 123 -1.68 -20.74 -2.87
N LEU A 124 -1.34 -19.50 -3.21
CA LEU A 124 -1.88 -18.33 -2.54
C LEU A 124 -3.38 -18.20 -2.88
N LEU A 125 -4.25 -17.96 -1.89
CA LEU A 125 -5.70 -17.78 -2.08
C LEU A 125 -6.21 -16.50 -1.41
N MET A 126 -5.72 -16.19 -0.21
CA MET A 126 -6.08 -14.98 0.53
C MET A 126 -4.84 -14.42 1.24
N ASP A 127 -3.93 -13.85 0.47
CA ASP A 127 -2.64 -13.30 0.95
C ASP A 127 -2.51 -11.79 0.73
N GLY A 128 -3.59 -11.15 0.26
CA GLY A 128 -3.63 -9.73 -0.03
C GLY A 128 -3.79 -8.85 1.22
N PRO A 129 -3.53 -7.55 1.07
CA PRO A 129 -3.77 -6.57 2.12
C PRO A 129 -5.25 -6.46 2.52
N LEU A 130 -5.44 -6.16 3.80
CA LEU A 130 -6.70 -5.83 4.44
C LEU A 130 -6.57 -4.44 5.05
N ILE A 131 -7.63 -3.64 4.99
CA ILE A 131 -7.66 -2.29 5.60
C ILE A 131 -8.99 -2.02 6.28
N GLU A 132 -8.94 -1.33 7.43
CA GLU A 132 -10.12 -0.71 8.06
C GLU A 132 -10.25 0.74 7.59
N ARG A 133 -11.46 1.14 7.17
CA ARG A 133 -11.78 2.50 6.73
C ARG A 133 -13.17 2.91 7.21
N ASP A 134 -13.32 4.19 7.57
CA ASP A 134 -14.62 4.78 7.83
C ASP A 134 -15.20 5.39 6.56
N ALA A 135 -16.51 5.32 6.42
CA ALA A 135 -17.23 5.93 5.31
C ALA A 135 -18.67 6.28 5.71
N PHE A 136 -19.33 7.13 4.92
CA PHE A 136 -20.63 7.67 5.27
C PHE A 136 -21.62 7.54 4.11
N TRP A 137 -22.75 6.90 4.33
CA TRP A 137 -23.86 6.86 3.38
C TRP A 137 -25.17 6.70 4.15
N ASP A 138 -26.31 6.95 3.51
CA ASP A 138 -27.65 6.81 4.10
C ASP A 138 -27.81 7.47 5.50
N GLY A 139 -27.12 8.59 5.74
CA GLY A 139 -27.19 9.36 6.99
C GLY A 139 -26.45 8.74 8.18
N HIS A 140 -25.55 7.77 7.95
CA HIS A 140 -24.77 7.14 9.00
C HIS A 140 -23.33 6.79 8.60
N TRP A 141 -22.48 6.75 9.62
CA TRP A 141 -21.10 6.31 9.51
C TRP A 141 -21.02 4.79 9.62
N HIS A 142 -20.22 4.21 8.73
CA HIS A 142 -19.92 2.79 8.65
C HIS A 142 -18.43 2.58 8.89
N ASN A 143 -18.12 1.45 9.53
CA ASN A 143 -16.78 0.92 9.65
C ASN A 143 -16.64 -0.25 8.69
N VAL A 144 -15.73 -0.15 7.72
CA VAL A 144 -15.62 -1.10 6.61
C VAL A 144 -14.25 -1.75 6.62
N VAL A 145 -14.22 -3.07 6.43
CA VAL A 145 -12.99 -3.80 6.08
C VAL A 145 -12.99 -4.06 4.58
N ILE A 146 -11.97 -3.59 3.89
CA ILE A 146 -11.76 -3.87 2.46
C ILE A 146 -10.57 -4.80 2.34
N GLY A 147 -10.73 -5.83 1.53
CA GLY A 147 -9.72 -6.84 1.32
C GLY A 147 -9.47 -7.11 -0.15
N THR A 148 -8.27 -7.55 -0.44
CA THR A 148 -7.89 -8.13 -1.73
C THR A 148 -7.39 -9.54 -1.46
N THR A 149 -7.51 -10.41 -2.45
CA THR A 149 -6.99 -11.78 -2.37
C THR A 149 -5.51 -11.88 -2.77
N GLY A 150 -4.87 -10.74 -3.08
CA GLY A 150 -3.43 -10.64 -3.30
C GLY A 150 -2.95 -11.34 -4.57
N ALA A 151 -1.92 -12.18 -4.41
CA ALA A 151 -1.37 -13.03 -5.47
C ALA A 151 -2.23 -14.28 -5.72
N GLY A 152 -3.24 -14.53 -4.88
CA GLY A 152 -4.20 -15.60 -5.07
C GLY A 152 -5.21 -15.32 -6.18
N VAL A 153 -6.50 -15.53 -5.93
CA VAL A 153 -7.51 -15.21 -6.95
C VAL A 153 -7.51 -13.70 -7.23
N LYS A 154 -8.07 -13.28 -8.37
CA LYS A 154 -8.22 -11.86 -8.70
C LYS A 154 -9.56 -11.37 -8.17
N SER A 155 -9.57 -10.95 -6.92
CA SER A 155 -10.78 -10.51 -6.21
C SER A 155 -10.49 -9.39 -5.22
N VAL A 156 -11.48 -8.51 -5.08
CA VAL A 156 -11.53 -7.40 -4.12
C VAL A 156 -12.91 -7.38 -3.51
N PHE A 157 -13.02 -7.20 -2.20
CA PHE A 157 -14.30 -7.25 -1.51
C PHE A 157 -14.34 -6.23 -0.36
N ALA A 158 -15.55 -5.93 0.10
CA ALA A 158 -15.77 -5.07 1.27
C ALA A 158 -16.79 -5.68 2.23
N LEU A 159 -16.53 -5.50 3.53
CA LEU A 159 -17.39 -5.95 4.62
C LEU A 159 -17.76 -4.76 5.53
N ASP A 160 -19.03 -4.61 5.88
CA ASP A 160 -19.47 -3.71 6.95
C ASP A 160 -19.27 -4.39 8.32
N VAL A 161 -18.33 -3.83 9.10
CA VAL A 161 -17.96 -4.27 10.44
C VAL A 161 -18.32 -3.22 11.50
N THR A 162 -19.32 -2.39 11.20
CA THR A 162 -19.87 -1.42 12.16
C THR A 162 -20.44 -2.15 13.37
N ASN A 163 -21.09 -3.30 13.15
CA ASN A 163 -21.56 -4.19 14.21
C ASN A 163 -20.84 -5.54 14.14
N THR A 164 -19.95 -5.80 15.10
CA THR A 164 -19.11 -7.00 15.16
C THR A 164 -19.67 -8.10 16.07
N ARG A 165 -20.93 -7.98 16.50
CA ARG A 165 -21.60 -9.10 17.20
C ARG A 165 -21.76 -10.28 16.24
N SER A 166 -21.64 -11.50 16.74
CA SER A 166 -21.84 -12.72 15.95
C SER A 166 -23.22 -12.78 15.27
N THR A 167 -24.24 -12.15 15.85
CA THR A 167 -25.59 -12.08 15.26
C THR A 167 -25.70 -11.10 14.09
N ALA A 168 -24.76 -10.17 13.94
CA ALA A 168 -24.75 -9.14 12.90
C ALA A 168 -23.70 -9.39 11.81
N LEU A 169 -22.58 -10.03 12.15
CA LEU A 169 -21.58 -10.49 11.18
C LEU A 169 -22.06 -11.79 10.51
N ASN A 170 -22.94 -11.63 9.53
CA ASN A 170 -23.49 -12.69 8.68
C ASN A 170 -23.42 -12.26 7.21
N GLU A 171 -24.22 -12.85 6.32
CA GLU A 171 -24.24 -12.48 4.90
C GLU A 171 -24.49 -10.99 4.64
N LYS A 172 -25.20 -10.30 5.54
CA LYS A 172 -25.48 -8.85 5.44
C LYS A 172 -24.26 -7.99 5.72
N ALA A 173 -23.22 -8.54 6.35
CA ALA A 173 -21.96 -7.84 6.53
C ALA A 173 -21.17 -7.77 5.23
N VAL A 174 -21.42 -8.64 4.25
CA VAL A 174 -20.75 -8.59 2.94
C VAL A 174 -21.41 -7.49 2.10
N LEU A 175 -20.68 -6.41 1.82
CA LEU A 175 -21.19 -5.32 0.98
C LEU A 175 -21.16 -5.71 -0.49
N TRP A 176 -20.02 -6.22 -0.95
CA TRP A 176 -19.82 -6.63 -2.35
C TRP A 176 -18.50 -7.38 -2.53
N GLU A 177 -18.41 -8.09 -3.66
CA GLU A 177 -17.17 -8.65 -4.20
C GLU A 177 -17.08 -8.34 -5.69
N LEU A 178 -15.90 -7.89 -6.11
CA LEU A 178 -15.50 -7.72 -7.49
C LEU A 178 -14.44 -8.77 -7.83
N SER A 179 -14.71 -9.56 -8.87
CA SER A 179 -13.78 -10.53 -9.44
C SER A 179 -13.65 -10.30 -10.95
N GLU A 180 -12.76 -11.05 -11.61
CA GLU A 180 -12.69 -11.06 -13.09
C GLU A 180 -14.04 -11.37 -13.73
N GLU A 181 -14.86 -12.18 -13.07
CA GLU A 181 -16.17 -12.60 -13.57
C GLU A 181 -17.28 -11.57 -13.29
N THR A 182 -17.18 -10.78 -12.20
CA THR A 182 -18.26 -9.86 -11.79
C THR A 182 -18.01 -8.40 -12.13
N LEU A 183 -16.76 -7.99 -12.40
CA LEU A 183 -16.39 -6.59 -12.65
C LEU A 183 -17.22 -5.97 -13.80
N ALA A 184 -17.35 -6.68 -14.91
CA ALA A 184 -18.04 -6.20 -16.11
C ALA A 184 -19.53 -5.93 -15.84
N ALA A 185 -20.18 -6.81 -15.07
CA ALA A 185 -21.60 -6.72 -14.77
C ALA A 185 -21.91 -5.64 -13.72
N ASN A 186 -20.96 -5.33 -12.84
CA ASN A 186 -21.13 -4.34 -11.77
C ASN A 186 -20.48 -2.99 -12.10
N THR A 187 -20.80 -2.44 -13.27
CA THR A 187 -20.21 -1.21 -13.80
C THR A 187 -21.30 -0.20 -14.18
N SER A 188 -21.10 1.09 -13.89
CA SER A 188 -22.05 2.14 -14.30
C SER A 188 -21.98 2.42 -15.80
N ALA A 189 -23.11 2.81 -16.39
CA ALA A 189 -23.23 3.03 -17.84
C ALA A 189 -22.28 4.11 -18.41
N ASP A 190 -21.79 5.02 -17.58
CA ASP A 190 -20.85 6.09 -17.92
C ASP A 190 -19.36 5.68 -17.80
N THR A 191 -19.07 4.41 -17.54
CA THR A 191 -17.68 3.93 -17.32
C THR A 191 -16.97 3.57 -18.63
N SER A 192 -15.92 4.31 -18.99
CA SER A 192 -14.98 3.96 -20.07
C SER A 192 -13.93 2.91 -19.65
N GLY A 193 -13.05 2.46 -20.54
CA GLY A 193 -11.96 1.51 -20.23
C GLY A 193 -12.38 0.04 -20.34
N SER A 194 -11.43 -0.88 -20.27
CA SER A 194 -11.72 -2.32 -20.47
C SER A 194 -12.43 -2.93 -19.25
N THR A 195 -13.44 -3.75 -19.50
CA THR A 195 -14.13 -4.57 -18.50
C THR A 195 -13.30 -5.74 -17.98
N ASP A 196 -12.21 -6.07 -18.67
CA ASP A 196 -11.27 -7.14 -18.33
C ASP A 196 -10.08 -6.61 -17.51
N ALA A 197 -10.36 -5.60 -16.66
CA ALA A 197 -9.33 -4.81 -15.99
C ALA A 197 -8.76 -5.48 -14.74
N LEU A 198 -9.52 -6.29 -14.00
CA LEU A 198 -9.06 -6.77 -12.69
C LEU A 198 -7.96 -7.81 -12.83
N GLY A 199 -6.85 -7.58 -12.13
CA GLY A 199 -5.72 -8.48 -11.96
C GLY A 199 -5.45 -8.77 -10.48
N HIS A 200 -4.22 -9.21 -10.17
CA HIS A 200 -3.77 -9.45 -8.81
C HIS A 200 -3.46 -8.12 -8.11
N VAL A 201 -4.35 -7.71 -7.20
CA VAL A 201 -4.21 -6.46 -6.46
C VAL A 201 -3.36 -6.72 -5.23
N LEU A 202 -2.08 -6.33 -5.31
CA LEU A 202 -1.09 -6.61 -4.25
C LEU A 202 -0.94 -5.48 -3.22
N ALA A 203 -1.54 -4.32 -3.50
CA ALA A 203 -1.43 -3.10 -2.70
C ALA A 203 -2.76 -2.78 -2.00
N GLU A 204 -2.67 -2.06 -0.88
CA GLU A 204 -3.85 -1.61 -0.14
C GLU A 204 -4.73 -0.71 -1.03
N PRO A 205 -6.05 -0.94 -1.08
CA PRO A 205 -6.98 0.01 -1.65
C PRO A 205 -6.97 1.34 -0.87
N GLU A 206 -7.29 2.43 -1.53
CA GLU A 206 -7.50 3.71 -0.87
C GLU A 206 -8.99 4.02 -0.78
N VAL A 207 -9.42 4.69 0.31
CA VAL A 207 -10.84 5.02 0.51
C VAL A 207 -11.00 6.50 0.77
N GLY A 208 -12.04 7.10 0.21
CA GLY A 208 -12.44 8.45 0.57
C GLY A 208 -13.70 8.89 -0.12
N VAL A 209 -13.94 10.20 -0.09
CA VAL A 209 -15.16 10.81 -0.61
C VAL A 209 -14.85 11.69 -1.83
N LEU A 210 -15.71 11.59 -2.84
CA LEU A 210 -15.67 12.40 -4.06
C LEU A 210 -16.36 13.75 -3.86
N ALA A 211 -16.20 14.66 -4.81
CA ALA A 211 -16.80 16.00 -4.76
C ALA A 211 -18.34 16.00 -4.71
N ASP A 212 -18.99 14.94 -5.22
CA ASP A 212 -20.45 14.76 -5.13
C ASP A 212 -20.92 14.19 -3.77
N GLY A 213 -19.99 13.81 -2.90
CA GLY A 213 -20.27 13.17 -1.62
C GLY A 213 -20.23 11.64 -1.65
N THR A 214 -20.06 11.02 -2.82
CA THR A 214 -20.00 9.55 -2.94
C THR A 214 -18.72 9.00 -2.31
N TRP A 215 -18.85 7.98 -1.47
CA TRP A 215 -17.70 7.26 -0.92
C TRP A 215 -17.25 6.13 -1.85
N VAL A 216 -15.95 6.05 -2.04
CA VAL A 216 -15.33 5.13 -2.99
C VAL A 216 -14.11 4.43 -2.41
N ALA A 217 -13.90 3.20 -2.87
CA ALA A 217 -12.60 2.55 -2.89
C ALA A 217 -11.92 2.85 -4.24
N VAL A 218 -10.66 3.25 -4.21
CA VAL A 218 -9.83 3.55 -5.38
C VAL A 218 -8.61 2.65 -5.33
N LEU A 219 -8.36 1.93 -6.43
CA LEU A 219 -7.28 0.96 -6.49
C LEU A 219 -6.68 0.88 -7.89
N GLY A 220 -5.40 0.50 -7.95
CA GLY A 220 -4.80 0.03 -9.19
C GLY A 220 -5.39 -1.33 -9.53
N ASN A 221 -5.59 -1.57 -10.81
CA ASN A 221 -6.23 -2.80 -11.28
C ASN A 221 -5.41 -4.07 -11.00
N GLY A 222 -4.16 -3.93 -10.56
CA GLY A 222 -3.28 -5.07 -10.29
C GLY A 222 -2.65 -5.65 -11.55
N TYR A 223 -1.93 -6.74 -11.38
CA TYR A 223 -1.10 -7.35 -12.43
C TYR A 223 -1.77 -8.57 -13.06
N GLU A 224 -1.35 -8.91 -14.29
CA GLU A 224 -1.87 -10.06 -15.04
C GLU A 224 -3.40 -10.02 -15.27
N SER A 225 -3.97 -8.82 -15.36
CA SER A 225 -5.35 -8.68 -15.84
C SER A 225 -5.48 -9.18 -17.27
N LYS A 226 -6.66 -9.68 -17.65
CA LYS A 226 -6.95 -10.11 -19.03
C LYS A 226 -6.74 -9.00 -20.07
N SER A 227 -6.93 -7.74 -19.68
CA SER A 227 -6.65 -6.60 -20.56
C SER A 227 -5.15 -6.32 -20.77
N SER A 228 -4.27 -6.87 -19.92
CA SER A 228 -2.83 -6.62 -19.91
C SER A 228 -2.45 -5.13 -19.82
N ARG A 229 -3.38 -4.25 -19.40
CA ARG A 229 -3.23 -2.79 -19.31
C ARG A 229 -3.28 -2.29 -17.88
N ALA A 230 -2.61 -1.17 -17.62
CA ALA A 230 -2.71 -0.46 -16.35
C ALA A 230 -3.94 0.45 -16.33
N GLN A 231 -4.79 0.29 -15.32
CA GLN A 231 -6.03 1.07 -15.15
C GLN A 231 -6.25 1.42 -13.67
N LEU A 232 -6.78 2.61 -13.40
CA LEU A 232 -7.31 2.96 -12.06
C LEU A 232 -8.78 2.56 -11.99
N LEU A 233 -9.17 1.85 -10.95
CA LEU A 233 -10.57 1.50 -10.67
C LEU A 233 -11.11 2.41 -9.57
N VAL A 234 -12.26 3.03 -9.82
CA VAL A 234 -13.01 3.82 -8.82
C VAL A 234 -14.32 3.10 -8.56
N VAL A 235 -14.45 2.52 -7.37
CA VAL A 235 -15.54 1.62 -6.98
C VAL A 235 -16.35 2.28 -5.88
N ARG A 236 -17.68 2.38 -6.04
CA ARG A 236 -18.55 2.89 -4.98
C ARG A 236 -18.52 1.93 -3.79
N LEU A 237 -18.22 2.46 -2.61
CA LEU A 237 -17.96 1.64 -1.44
C LEU A 237 -19.20 0.92 -0.90
N LYS A 238 -20.40 1.48 -1.09
CA LYS A 238 -21.63 0.91 -0.51
C LYS A 238 -22.12 -0.36 -1.22
N ASP A 239 -21.90 -0.48 -2.52
CA ASP A 239 -22.56 -1.47 -3.39
C ASP A 239 -21.62 -2.12 -4.43
N GLY A 240 -20.36 -1.67 -4.50
CA GLY A 240 -19.35 -2.26 -5.39
C GLY A 240 -19.48 -1.83 -6.85
N VAL A 241 -20.38 -0.89 -7.17
CA VAL A 241 -20.53 -0.40 -8.54
C VAL A 241 -19.25 0.32 -8.96
N VAL A 242 -18.61 -0.16 -10.03
CA VAL A 242 -17.49 0.53 -10.67
C VAL A 242 -18.02 1.81 -11.32
N LEU A 243 -17.64 2.96 -10.77
CA LEU A 243 -18.08 4.28 -11.23
C LEU A 243 -17.25 4.82 -12.37
N HIS A 244 -15.98 4.43 -12.43
CA HIS A 244 -15.07 4.81 -13.50
C HIS A 244 -13.89 3.83 -13.58
N ARG A 245 -13.39 3.59 -14.79
CA ARG A 245 -12.07 3.01 -15.04
C ARG A 245 -11.27 4.02 -15.84
N LEU A 246 -10.16 4.48 -15.27
CA LEU A 246 -9.27 5.41 -15.94
C LEU A 246 -8.14 4.59 -16.55
N ASP A 247 -8.32 4.27 -17.83
CA ASP A 247 -7.40 3.44 -18.60
C ASP A 247 -6.23 4.28 -19.12
N THR A 248 -5.01 3.86 -18.79
CA THR A 248 -3.79 4.54 -19.25
C THR A 248 -3.52 4.32 -20.75
N GLY A 249 -4.16 3.32 -21.35
CA GLY A 249 -3.87 2.86 -22.72
C GLY A 249 -2.53 2.13 -22.85
N VAL A 250 -1.79 1.92 -21.76
CA VAL A 250 -0.44 1.33 -21.77
C VAL A 250 -0.45 -0.11 -21.25
N GLY A 251 0.05 -1.01 -22.09
CA GLY A 251 0.11 -2.45 -21.86
C GLY A 251 -0.60 -3.25 -22.95
N ASN A 252 -0.17 -4.49 -23.16
CA ASN A 252 -0.80 -5.47 -24.04
C ASN A 252 -0.17 -6.85 -23.78
N ASP A 253 -0.67 -7.91 -24.43
CA ASP A 253 -0.20 -9.28 -24.16
C ASP A 253 1.29 -9.52 -24.46
N LYS A 254 1.90 -8.71 -25.35
CA LYS A 254 3.35 -8.79 -25.64
C LYS A 254 4.20 -8.01 -24.65
N ASN A 255 3.61 -6.99 -24.02
CA ASN A 255 4.27 -6.19 -22.98
C ASN A 255 3.27 -5.91 -21.84
N PRO A 256 2.98 -6.94 -21.01
CA PRO A 256 1.92 -6.85 -20.01
C PRO A 256 2.19 -5.75 -18.99
N ASN A 257 1.12 -5.08 -18.58
CA ASN A 257 1.16 -4.01 -17.61
C ASN A 257 0.05 -4.21 -16.55
N GLY A 258 0.16 -3.44 -15.47
CA GLY A 258 -0.79 -3.39 -14.37
C GLY A 258 -0.47 -2.21 -13.47
N LEU A 259 -1.50 -1.56 -12.95
CA LEU A 259 -1.34 -0.42 -12.06
C LEU A 259 -1.16 -0.92 -10.62
N GLY A 260 -0.11 -0.46 -9.95
CA GLY A 260 0.26 -0.83 -8.59
C GLY A 260 -0.49 -0.03 -7.52
N GLY A 261 0.18 0.20 -6.39
CA GLY A 261 -0.39 0.96 -5.27
C GLY A 261 -0.77 2.39 -5.65
N VAL A 262 -1.86 2.88 -5.06
CA VAL A 262 -2.45 4.19 -5.32
C VAL A 262 -2.23 5.12 -4.13
N ALA A 263 -1.93 6.39 -4.42
CA ALA A 263 -1.94 7.48 -3.46
C ALA A 263 -3.01 8.50 -3.86
N LEU A 264 -3.98 8.76 -2.99
CA LEU A 264 -5.02 9.76 -3.26
C LEU A 264 -4.52 11.18 -2.98
N ALA A 265 -4.76 12.09 -3.92
CA ALA A 265 -4.66 13.52 -3.71
C ALA A 265 -5.97 14.04 -3.14
N ARG A 266 -5.88 14.85 -2.08
CA ARG A 266 -7.05 15.42 -1.39
C ARG A 266 -6.93 16.92 -1.25
N ASP A 267 -8.06 17.60 -1.23
CA ASP A 267 -8.11 18.99 -0.80
C ASP A 267 -7.98 19.14 0.72
N GLY A 268 -7.97 20.38 1.21
CA GLY A 268 -7.89 20.67 2.65
C GLY A 268 -9.08 20.13 3.47
N ASN A 269 -10.16 19.73 2.81
CA ASN A 269 -11.39 19.21 3.40
C ASN A 269 -11.51 17.68 3.25
N GLN A 270 -10.43 16.96 2.91
CA GLN A 270 -10.38 15.50 2.71
C GLN A 270 -11.10 14.95 1.47
N VAL A 271 -11.61 15.81 0.58
CA VAL A 271 -12.28 15.40 -0.66
C VAL A 271 -11.22 14.98 -1.67
N ILE A 272 -11.45 13.85 -2.35
CA ILE A 272 -10.57 13.35 -3.41
C ILE A 272 -10.58 14.32 -4.57
N THR A 273 -9.40 14.75 -4.99
CA THR A 273 -9.21 15.60 -6.17
C THR A 273 -8.42 14.91 -7.28
N GLY A 274 -7.72 13.82 -6.95
CA GLY A 274 -6.97 13.03 -7.93
C GLY A 274 -6.27 11.84 -7.29
N ALA A 275 -5.44 11.17 -8.07
CA ALA A 275 -4.64 10.04 -7.59
C ALA A 275 -3.30 9.96 -8.33
N TYR A 276 -2.31 9.37 -7.68
CA TYR A 276 -1.02 8.98 -8.27
C TYR A 276 -0.83 7.50 -8.11
N ALA A 277 -0.30 6.85 -9.14
CA ALA A 277 0.04 5.44 -9.08
C ALA A 277 1.16 5.09 -10.05
N GLY A 278 1.97 4.13 -9.65
CA GLY A 278 2.98 3.52 -10.50
C GLY A 278 2.44 2.34 -11.30
N ASP A 279 3.09 1.98 -12.40
CA ASP A 279 2.82 0.75 -13.12
C ASP A 279 4.05 -0.16 -13.27
N ARG A 280 3.79 -1.39 -13.72
CA ARG A 280 4.82 -2.42 -13.97
C ARG A 280 5.89 -1.97 -14.96
N LEU A 281 5.56 -1.09 -15.90
CA LEU A 281 6.46 -0.61 -16.94
C LEU A 281 7.24 0.66 -16.55
N GLY A 282 7.17 1.06 -15.27
CA GLY A 282 7.94 2.18 -14.72
C GLY A 282 7.38 3.56 -15.04
N ASN A 283 6.10 3.62 -15.37
CA ASN A 283 5.40 4.88 -15.53
C ASN A 283 4.76 5.31 -14.20
N LEU A 284 4.95 6.58 -13.84
CA LEU A 284 4.20 7.23 -12.78
C LEU A 284 3.05 8.02 -13.40
N TRP A 285 1.82 7.64 -13.05
CA TRP A 285 0.60 8.23 -13.57
C TRP A 285 -0.02 9.21 -12.57
N LYS A 286 -0.75 10.17 -13.13
CA LYS A 286 -1.69 11.03 -12.40
C LYS A 286 -3.08 10.84 -12.99
N PHE A 287 -4.08 10.83 -12.14
CA PHE A 287 -5.49 10.76 -12.49
C PHE A 287 -6.21 11.99 -11.95
N ASP A 288 -6.88 12.73 -12.84
CA ASP A 288 -7.60 13.95 -12.51
C ASP A 288 -9.04 13.60 -12.13
N MET A 289 -9.43 13.85 -10.88
CA MET A 289 -10.74 13.47 -10.31
C MET A 289 -11.42 14.61 -9.54
N ALA A 290 -11.02 15.86 -9.79
CA ALA A 290 -11.47 17.02 -9.02
C ALA A 290 -12.90 17.46 -9.38
N SER A 291 -13.36 17.21 -10.61
CA SER A 291 -14.71 17.57 -11.05
C SER A 291 -15.76 16.72 -10.34
N ALA A 292 -16.88 17.33 -9.94
CA ALA A 292 -18.06 16.60 -9.48
C ALA A 292 -18.74 15.82 -10.62
N ASN A 293 -18.49 16.21 -11.87
CA ASN A 293 -18.94 15.44 -13.03
C ASN A 293 -17.89 14.38 -13.39
N ARG A 294 -18.27 13.11 -13.23
CA ARG A 294 -17.39 11.95 -13.47
C ARG A 294 -16.91 11.86 -14.92
N SER A 295 -17.66 12.37 -15.91
CA SER A 295 -17.23 12.34 -17.31
C SER A 295 -16.05 13.28 -17.62
N ASP A 296 -15.73 14.23 -16.73
CA ASP A 296 -14.57 15.12 -16.87
C ASP A 296 -13.28 14.47 -16.33
N TRP A 297 -13.39 13.33 -15.65
CA TRP A 297 -12.25 12.62 -15.11
C TRP A 297 -11.43 12.00 -16.24
N ARG A 298 -10.11 12.00 -16.04
CA ARG A 298 -9.19 11.58 -17.09
C ARG A 298 -7.85 11.16 -16.51
N VAL A 299 -7.09 10.44 -17.31
CA VAL A 299 -5.65 10.31 -17.11
C VAL A 299 -5.03 11.70 -17.34
N GLY A 300 -4.30 12.19 -16.34
CA GLY A 300 -3.64 13.49 -16.36
C GLY A 300 -2.59 13.59 -17.47
N TYR A 301 -1.95 14.75 -17.61
CA TYR A 301 -0.86 14.96 -18.58
C TYR A 301 -1.24 14.61 -20.05
N GLY A 302 -2.54 14.68 -20.38
CA GLY A 302 -3.06 14.37 -21.71
C GLY A 302 -2.96 12.89 -22.07
N GLY A 303 -3.20 12.00 -21.09
CA GLY A 303 -3.08 10.54 -21.29
C GLY A 303 -1.65 10.02 -21.33
N LYS A 304 -0.67 10.86 -20.95
CA LYS A 304 0.74 10.48 -20.84
C LYS A 304 1.10 10.26 -19.37
N PRO A 305 2.12 9.44 -19.08
CA PRO A 305 2.59 9.36 -17.71
C PRO A 305 3.20 10.69 -17.28
N MET A 306 3.01 11.04 -16.00
CA MET A 306 3.62 12.22 -15.41
C MET A 306 5.15 12.11 -15.43
N PHE A 307 5.67 10.90 -15.23
CA PHE A 307 7.11 10.62 -15.23
C PHE A 307 7.36 9.18 -15.67
N LYS A 308 8.52 8.93 -16.27
CA LYS A 308 9.01 7.57 -16.54
C LYS A 308 10.34 7.39 -15.83
N THR A 309 10.49 6.28 -15.12
CA THR A 309 11.70 5.97 -14.35
C THR A 309 12.90 5.77 -15.27
N HIS A 310 14.09 6.09 -14.74
CA HIS A 310 15.33 5.76 -15.42
C HIS A 310 15.39 4.24 -15.64
N GLY A 311 15.65 3.80 -16.87
CA GLY A 311 15.68 2.37 -17.21
C GLY A 311 14.34 1.63 -17.14
N ALA A 312 13.20 2.34 -17.12
CA ALA A 312 11.85 1.77 -17.09
C ALA A 312 11.63 0.76 -15.93
N ARG A 313 12.20 1.08 -14.77
CA ARG A 313 12.08 0.27 -13.55
C ARG A 313 10.64 0.29 -13.01
N PRO A 314 10.04 -0.89 -12.70
CA PRO A 314 8.67 -1.00 -12.21
C PRO A 314 8.41 -0.19 -10.95
N ILE A 315 7.20 0.36 -10.80
CA ILE A 315 6.74 1.00 -9.57
C ILE A 315 5.54 0.22 -9.05
N THR A 316 5.72 -0.46 -7.91
CA THR A 316 4.69 -1.38 -7.38
C THR A 316 4.05 -0.87 -6.09
N ALA A 317 4.83 -0.22 -5.24
CA ALA A 317 4.35 0.44 -4.03
C ALA A 317 3.52 1.68 -4.35
N ALA A 318 2.62 2.04 -3.43
CA ALA A 318 1.92 3.32 -3.50
C ALA A 318 2.94 4.47 -3.34
N PRO A 319 2.81 5.54 -4.16
CA PRO A 319 3.52 6.79 -3.89
C PRO A 319 3.12 7.39 -2.55
N ASN A 320 3.85 8.42 -2.11
CA ASN A 320 3.41 9.34 -1.07
C ASN A 320 3.57 10.78 -1.60
N THR A 321 2.89 11.75 -1.00
CA THR A 321 2.91 13.13 -1.49
C THR A 321 3.16 14.10 -0.35
N VAL A 322 3.93 15.16 -0.63
CA VAL A 322 4.05 16.33 0.24
C VAL A 322 3.80 17.59 -0.57
N THR A 323 3.18 18.60 0.03
CA THR A 323 3.00 19.91 -0.62
C THR A 323 4.34 20.57 -0.89
N HIS A 324 4.54 21.04 -2.11
CA HIS A 324 5.75 21.76 -2.49
C HIS A 324 5.61 23.26 -2.12
N PRO A 325 6.64 23.93 -1.57
CA PRO A 325 6.56 25.34 -1.16
C PRO A 325 6.20 26.32 -2.28
N LEU A 326 6.56 25.99 -3.53
CA LEU A 326 6.22 26.76 -4.72
C LEU A 326 4.85 26.40 -5.33
N GLY A 327 4.04 25.59 -4.63
CA GLY A 327 2.77 25.05 -5.12
C GLY A 327 2.91 23.71 -5.82
N GLY A 328 1.78 23.00 -5.93
CA GLY A 328 1.75 21.61 -6.42
C GLY A 328 2.23 20.61 -5.37
N MET A 329 2.57 19.40 -5.81
CA MET A 329 2.94 18.30 -4.91
C MET A 329 4.25 17.65 -5.33
N MET A 330 5.09 17.35 -4.35
CA MET A 330 6.22 16.46 -4.52
C MET A 330 5.75 15.02 -4.31
N VAL A 331 5.87 14.20 -5.35
CA VAL A 331 5.46 12.80 -5.38
C VAL A 331 6.67 11.91 -5.14
N LEU A 332 6.65 11.21 -4.01
CA LEU A 332 7.70 10.34 -3.50
C LEU A 332 7.37 8.90 -3.83
N PHE A 333 8.30 8.16 -4.44
CA PHE A 333 8.08 6.75 -4.79
C PHE A 333 9.40 6.02 -4.95
N GLY A 334 9.35 4.70 -4.85
CA GLY A 334 10.49 3.82 -5.09
C GLY A 334 10.20 2.85 -6.22
N THR A 335 11.25 2.38 -6.88
CA THR A 335 11.13 1.35 -7.92
C THR A 335 11.52 -0.02 -7.39
N GLY A 336 10.87 -1.03 -7.94
CA GLY A 336 11.03 -2.41 -7.52
C GLY A 336 9.78 -3.23 -7.74
N LYS A 337 9.97 -4.53 -7.97
CA LYS A 337 8.93 -5.55 -7.92
C LYS A 337 9.46 -6.80 -7.22
N LEU A 338 8.55 -7.58 -6.65
CA LEU A 338 8.85 -8.86 -6.02
C LEU A 338 7.62 -9.77 -6.12
N PHE A 339 7.15 -9.98 -7.35
CA PHE A 339 5.96 -10.81 -7.60
C PHE A 339 6.07 -11.71 -8.84
N GLU A 340 7.10 -11.52 -9.68
CA GLU A 340 7.31 -12.34 -10.87
C GLU A 340 8.40 -13.37 -10.67
N LYS A 341 8.31 -14.46 -11.45
CA LYS A 341 9.29 -15.53 -11.41
C LYS A 341 10.68 -15.00 -11.73
N GLY A 342 11.65 -15.33 -10.88
CA GLY A 342 13.04 -14.89 -11.01
C GLY A 342 13.34 -13.52 -10.38
N ASP A 343 12.36 -12.84 -9.77
CA ASP A 343 12.63 -11.56 -9.08
C ASP A 343 13.62 -11.68 -7.92
N ASN A 344 13.71 -12.87 -7.32
CA ASN A 344 14.53 -13.20 -6.17
C ASN A 344 15.81 -13.99 -6.53
N ILE A 345 16.09 -14.18 -7.82
CA ILE A 345 17.21 -14.99 -8.31
C ILE A 345 18.33 -14.10 -8.85
N LEU A 346 19.57 -14.46 -8.52
CA LEU A 346 20.77 -13.87 -9.15
C LEU A 346 20.91 -14.41 -10.58
N PRO A 347 21.06 -13.53 -11.60
CA PRO A 347 21.35 -13.98 -12.95
C PRO A 347 22.61 -14.84 -12.99
N THR A 348 22.53 -16.04 -13.56
CA THR A 348 23.65 -16.97 -13.70
C THR A 348 24.45 -16.75 -14.98
N ASP A 349 23.97 -15.88 -15.87
CA ASP A 349 24.53 -15.60 -17.19
C ASP A 349 25.57 -14.46 -17.18
N GLY A 350 25.89 -13.92 -16.01
CA GLY A 350 26.85 -12.81 -15.87
C GLY A 350 26.29 -11.44 -16.25
N SER A 351 24.98 -11.33 -16.50
CA SER A 351 24.33 -10.04 -16.73
C SER A 351 24.37 -9.16 -15.46
N THR A 352 24.57 -7.85 -15.66
CA THR A 352 24.50 -6.87 -14.58
C THR A 352 23.06 -6.72 -14.11
N LEU A 353 22.85 -6.72 -12.79
CA LEU A 353 21.54 -6.47 -12.23
C LEU A 353 21.07 -5.05 -12.55
N PRO A 354 19.79 -4.88 -12.92
CA PRO A 354 19.25 -3.55 -13.11
C PRO A 354 19.19 -2.81 -11.78
N VAL A 355 19.47 -1.51 -11.82
CA VAL A 355 19.51 -0.64 -10.64
C VAL A 355 18.14 0.00 -10.44
N ASP A 356 17.53 -0.27 -9.28
CA ASP A 356 16.34 0.43 -8.82
C ASP A 356 16.71 1.74 -8.14
N ALA A 357 15.74 2.64 -7.95
CA ALA A 357 15.96 3.96 -7.38
C ALA A 357 14.74 4.44 -6.57
N ILE A 358 14.99 5.38 -5.65
CA ILE A 358 13.94 6.17 -5.01
C ILE A 358 13.93 7.58 -5.58
N TYR A 359 12.76 8.20 -5.63
CA TYR A 359 12.50 9.45 -6.33
C TYR A 359 11.66 10.41 -5.49
N GLY A 360 11.88 11.69 -5.70
CA GLY A 360 10.90 12.74 -5.46
C GLY A 360 10.71 13.54 -6.74
N VAL A 361 9.49 13.54 -7.29
CA VAL A 361 9.15 14.22 -8.55
C VAL A 361 8.07 15.27 -8.30
N TRP A 362 8.35 16.52 -8.67
CA TRP A 362 7.48 17.65 -8.44
C TRP A 362 6.42 17.78 -9.54
N ASP A 363 5.17 17.50 -9.19
CA ASP A 363 3.99 17.86 -9.95
C ASP A 363 3.63 19.34 -9.69
N ARG A 364 3.75 20.19 -10.71
CA ARG A 364 3.42 21.63 -10.63
C ARG A 364 1.95 21.92 -10.83
N THR A 365 1.18 20.96 -11.33
CA THR A 365 -0.24 21.20 -11.60
C THR A 365 -0.98 21.42 -10.30
N ARG A 366 -2.03 22.24 -10.35
CA ARG A 366 -2.88 22.57 -9.20
C ARG A 366 -4.35 22.51 -9.57
N VAL A 367 -5.20 22.32 -8.57
CA VAL A 367 -6.64 22.37 -8.77
C VAL A 367 -7.06 23.83 -8.94
N ILE A 368 -7.73 24.13 -10.05
CA ILE A 368 -8.28 25.45 -10.37
C ILE A 368 -9.76 25.32 -10.71
N GLN A 369 -10.49 26.42 -10.52
CA GLN A 369 -11.86 26.54 -11.00
C GLN A 369 -11.86 27.12 -12.42
N GLU A 370 -12.63 26.50 -13.30
CA GLU A 370 -12.83 26.94 -14.68
C GLU A 370 -14.29 27.15 -14.95
N ARG A 371 -14.54 27.98 -15.94
CA ARG A 371 -15.81 28.06 -16.63
C ARG A 371 -15.67 27.43 -18.02
N ASP A 372 -16.44 26.39 -18.29
CA ASP A 372 -16.48 25.77 -19.62
C ASP A 372 -17.19 26.69 -20.65
N ALA A 373 -17.20 26.29 -21.93
CA ALA A 373 -17.85 27.04 -23.00
C ALA A 373 -19.38 27.22 -22.81
N GLY A 374 -20.00 26.40 -21.95
CA GLY A 374 -21.41 26.46 -21.57
C GLY A 374 -21.69 27.30 -20.31
N ASN A 375 -20.68 28.00 -19.77
CA ASN A 375 -20.73 28.73 -18.50
C ASN A 375 -20.89 27.87 -17.23
N ASN A 376 -20.63 26.57 -17.29
CA ASN A 376 -20.62 25.73 -16.09
C ASN A 376 -19.27 25.83 -15.39
N GLU A 377 -19.31 25.91 -14.07
CA GLU A 377 -18.11 25.93 -13.25
C GLU A 377 -17.67 24.50 -12.91
N ARG A 378 -16.40 24.18 -13.15
CA ARG A 378 -15.81 22.88 -12.82
C ARG A 378 -14.40 23.01 -12.26
N LEU A 379 -14.00 22.03 -11.45
CA LEU A 379 -12.65 21.92 -10.91
C LEU A 379 -11.80 21.00 -11.79
N VAL A 380 -10.57 21.41 -12.12
CA VAL A 380 -9.57 20.52 -12.72
C VAL A 380 -8.18 20.77 -12.17
N TRP A 381 -7.29 19.84 -12.51
CA TRP A 381 -5.85 20.07 -12.52
C TRP A 381 -5.36 20.80 -13.78
N ALA A 382 -4.60 21.88 -13.59
CA ALA A 382 -3.94 22.64 -14.64
C ALA A 382 -2.52 23.08 -14.21
N ASP A 383 -1.61 23.24 -15.17
CA ASP A 383 -0.33 23.94 -14.97
C ASP A 383 -0.49 25.41 -15.39
N GLU A 384 -0.52 26.32 -14.41
CA GLU A 384 -0.71 27.75 -14.68
C GLU A 384 0.52 28.46 -15.22
N ASN A 385 1.70 27.84 -15.18
CA ASN A 385 2.94 28.45 -15.66
C ASN A 385 3.19 28.18 -17.15
N GLU A 386 2.27 27.53 -17.85
CA GLU A 386 2.42 27.23 -19.27
C GLU A 386 1.58 28.16 -20.15
N ARG A 387 2.26 28.94 -21.00
CA ARG A 387 1.60 29.73 -22.06
C ARG A 387 0.99 28.81 -23.12
N ALA A 388 -0.18 29.20 -23.63
CA ALA A 388 -0.77 28.57 -24.80
C ALA A 388 0.16 28.63 -26.03
N THR A 389 -0.01 27.73 -26.99
CA THR A 389 0.85 27.68 -28.19
C THR A 389 0.71 28.95 -29.03
N ASN A 390 -0.39 29.69 -28.84
CA ASN A 390 -0.66 31.01 -29.42
C ASN A 390 -0.22 32.19 -28.51
N GLY A 391 0.54 31.94 -27.45
CA GLY A 391 1.05 32.98 -26.54
C GLY A 391 0.03 33.52 -25.53
N SER A 392 -1.23 33.08 -25.55
CA SER A 392 -2.26 33.51 -24.60
C SER A 392 -2.16 32.79 -23.24
N TRP A 393 -2.62 33.47 -22.18
CA TRP A 393 -2.92 32.84 -20.90
C TRP A 393 -4.29 32.15 -20.98
N SER A 394 -4.45 31.17 -21.86
CA SER A 394 -5.71 30.42 -21.95
C SER A 394 -5.69 29.24 -20.97
N VAL A 395 -6.56 29.35 -19.98
CA VAL A 395 -7.37 28.30 -19.36
C VAL A 395 -7.15 26.89 -19.99
N TYR A 396 -6.55 26.01 -19.18
CA TYR A 396 -6.35 24.56 -19.35
C TYR A 396 -5.30 24.12 -20.37
N LYS A 397 -4.08 23.90 -19.88
CA LYS A 397 -3.16 22.93 -20.47
C LYS A 397 -2.99 21.74 -19.53
N ALA A 398 -3.12 20.54 -20.09
CA ALA A 398 -2.61 19.35 -19.45
C ALA A 398 -1.13 19.59 -19.09
N GLY A 399 -0.73 19.26 -17.87
CA GLY A 399 0.66 19.44 -17.43
C GLY A 399 1.65 18.77 -18.39
N ARG A 400 2.89 19.24 -18.45
CA ARG A 400 3.97 18.56 -19.18
C ARG A 400 4.64 17.49 -18.33
N PRO A 401 4.79 16.26 -18.83
CA PRO A 401 5.52 15.22 -18.14
C PRO A 401 6.92 15.69 -17.71
N VAL A 402 7.30 15.30 -16.50
CA VAL A 402 8.67 15.48 -16.01
C VAL A 402 9.58 14.50 -16.75
N THR A 403 10.73 14.99 -17.19
CA THR A 403 11.75 14.17 -17.86
C THR A 403 12.84 13.74 -16.87
N ASP A 404 13.49 12.60 -17.13
CA ASP A 404 14.61 12.10 -16.31
C ASP A 404 15.75 13.13 -16.20
N ALA A 405 15.98 13.92 -17.25
CA ALA A 405 16.98 14.99 -17.26
C ALA A 405 16.69 16.14 -16.27
N GLN A 406 15.44 16.31 -15.84
CA GLN A 406 15.03 17.31 -14.85
C GLN A 406 15.08 16.77 -13.41
N VAL A 407 15.44 15.49 -13.23
CA VAL A 407 15.53 14.84 -11.92
C VAL A 407 17.01 14.70 -11.55
N ARG A 408 17.43 15.40 -10.49
CA ARG A 408 18.83 15.37 -10.06
C ARG A 408 19.18 14.04 -9.40
N GLN A 409 20.15 13.33 -9.96
CA GLN A 409 20.74 12.17 -9.27
C GLN A 409 21.59 12.63 -8.08
N ARG A 410 21.27 12.12 -6.90
CA ARG A 410 22.01 12.31 -5.66
C ARG A 410 23.07 11.25 -5.51
N LYS A 411 24.21 11.65 -4.97
CA LYS A 411 25.32 10.75 -4.69
C LYS A 411 25.28 10.32 -3.23
N VAL A 412 25.22 9.02 -3.03
CA VAL A 412 25.28 8.38 -1.72
C VAL A 412 26.65 7.75 -1.52
N ASN A 413 27.26 8.01 -0.37
CA ASN A 413 28.45 7.32 0.11
C ASN A 413 28.05 6.41 1.28
N VAL A 414 28.82 5.35 1.50
CA VAL A 414 28.62 4.44 2.63
C VAL A 414 29.79 4.56 3.59
N LEU A 415 29.50 4.82 4.86
CA LEU A 415 30.43 4.72 5.97
C LEU A 415 30.22 3.40 6.70
N VAL A 416 31.29 2.83 7.25
CA VAL A 416 31.21 1.67 8.15
C VAL A 416 31.66 2.11 9.53
N VAL A 417 30.70 2.18 10.46
CA VAL A 417 30.93 2.62 11.85
C VAL A 417 30.49 1.48 12.75
N GLN A 418 31.43 0.96 13.58
CA GLN A 418 31.17 -0.17 14.49
C GLN A 418 30.52 -1.39 13.80
N GLY A 419 30.94 -1.68 12.56
CA GLY A 419 30.41 -2.80 11.75
C GLY A 419 29.06 -2.52 11.06
N ARG A 420 28.42 -1.36 11.30
CA ARG A 420 27.17 -0.96 10.65
C ARG A 420 27.45 -0.09 9.43
N ARG A 421 26.78 -0.40 8.32
CA ARG A 421 26.81 0.43 7.10
C ARG A 421 25.82 1.58 7.25
N LEU A 422 26.30 2.81 7.09
CA LEU A 422 25.53 4.04 7.20
C LEU A 422 25.63 4.83 5.91
N ALA A 423 24.51 5.38 5.43
CA ALA A 423 24.49 6.18 4.21
C ALA A 423 24.74 7.65 4.53
N VAL A 424 25.60 8.28 3.76
CA VAL A 424 25.87 9.71 3.81
C VAL A 424 25.57 10.30 2.44
N ILE A 425 24.89 11.43 2.42
CA ILE A 425 24.63 12.22 1.20
C ILE A 425 25.42 13.51 1.38
N PRO A 426 26.73 13.55 1.01
CA PRO A 426 27.61 14.64 1.42
C PRO A 426 27.12 15.96 0.84
N PRO A 427 26.83 16.98 1.67
CA PRO A 427 26.29 18.25 1.18
C PRO A 427 27.29 19.05 0.36
N THR A 428 28.59 18.72 0.45
CA THR A 428 29.70 19.32 -0.29
C THR A 428 29.87 18.76 -1.70
N ASP A 429 29.28 17.60 -2.02
CA ASP A 429 29.35 17.04 -3.36
C ASP A 429 28.43 17.82 -4.32
N LYS A 430 28.92 18.12 -5.54
CA LYS A 430 28.15 18.87 -6.55
C LYS A 430 26.83 18.19 -6.90
N ALA A 431 26.77 16.85 -6.92
CA ALA A 431 25.53 16.10 -7.15
C ALA A 431 24.47 16.35 -6.06
N ASN A 432 24.91 16.75 -4.87
CA ASN A 432 24.10 16.98 -3.69
C ASN A 432 23.91 18.48 -3.38
N SER A 433 24.18 19.36 -4.35
CA SER A 433 23.85 20.79 -4.29
C SER A 433 22.34 21.04 -4.21
N ALA A 434 21.94 22.25 -3.80
CA ALA A 434 20.53 22.64 -3.80
C ALA A 434 19.91 22.48 -5.20
N LEU A 435 18.63 22.12 -5.26
CA LEU A 435 17.91 22.00 -6.53
C LEU A 435 17.58 23.39 -7.06
N ASP A 436 17.82 23.59 -8.36
CA ASP A 436 17.32 24.76 -9.08
C ASP A 436 15.90 24.47 -9.58
N TRP A 437 14.90 24.92 -8.82
CA TRP A 437 13.50 24.70 -9.14
C TRP A 437 13.02 25.40 -10.42
N GLN A 438 13.83 26.23 -11.08
CA GLN A 438 13.47 26.73 -12.41
C GLN A 438 13.63 25.66 -13.49
N THR A 439 14.71 24.89 -13.41
CA THR A 439 15.08 23.89 -14.43
C THR A 439 14.81 22.46 -13.99
N GLU A 440 14.93 22.20 -12.69
CA GLU A 440 14.78 20.89 -12.08
C GLU A 440 13.37 20.67 -11.53
N ARG A 441 12.98 19.40 -11.50
CA ARG A 441 11.64 18.93 -11.15
C ARG A 441 11.70 17.76 -10.18
N GLY A 442 12.84 17.52 -9.54
CA GLY A 442 12.94 16.43 -8.57
C GLY A 442 14.36 15.98 -8.30
N TRP A 443 14.44 14.85 -7.61
CA TRP A 443 15.67 14.16 -7.26
C TRP A 443 15.49 12.64 -7.37
N ARG A 444 16.59 11.91 -7.55
CA ARG A 444 16.65 10.45 -7.48
C ARG A 444 17.87 9.99 -6.68
N ILE A 445 17.74 8.87 -5.97
CA ILE A 445 18.85 8.13 -5.35
C ILE A 445 18.81 6.70 -5.89
N ASP A 446 19.89 6.28 -6.51
CA ASP A 446 20.03 4.92 -7.01
C ASP A 446 20.31 3.95 -5.86
N LEU A 447 19.62 2.81 -5.86
CA LEU A 447 19.71 1.76 -4.85
C LEU A 447 20.88 0.81 -5.16
N GLN A 448 22.10 1.37 -5.19
CA GLN A 448 23.32 0.64 -5.51
C GLN A 448 24.43 0.91 -4.49
N GLY A 449 25.22 -0.11 -4.17
CA GLY A 449 26.41 0.00 -3.31
C GLY A 449 26.13 0.20 -1.81
N MET A 450 24.87 0.39 -1.40
CA MET A 450 24.49 0.60 0.00
C MET A 450 24.60 -0.66 0.86
N ILE A 451 24.26 -1.82 0.29
CA ILE A 451 24.40 -3.14 0.91
C ILE A 451 25.34 -4.03 0.08
N PRO A 452 25.95 -5.08 0.66
CA PRO A 452 26.90 -5.94 -0.06
C PRO A 452 26.29 -6.73 -1.22
N ILE A 453 24.99 -7.05 -1.14
CA ILE A 453 24.27 -7.78 -2.18
C ILE A 453 23.53 -6.75 -3.04
N GLU A 454 23.74 -6.82 -4.35
CA GLU A 454 23.07 -5.94 -5.32
C GLU A 454 21.56 -6.25 -5.47
N GLY A 455 20.88 -5.57 -6.38
CA GLY A 455 19.46 -5.77 -6.64
C GLY A 455 18.54 -5.27 -5.54
N GLN A 456 18.99 -4.29 -4.76
CA GLN A 456 18.17 -3.60 -3.76
C GLN A 456 16.99 -2.89 -4.45
N ARG A 457 15.79 -3.01 -3.89
CA ARG A 457 14.55 -2.46 -4.43
C ARG A 457 13.70 -1.82 -3.34
N SER A 458 12.79 -0.94 -3.76
CA SER A 458 11.77 -0.35 -2.89
C SER A 458 10.39 -0.86 -3.31
N ILE A 459 9.80 -1.71 -2.47
CA ILE A 459 8.48 -2.34 -2.68
C ILE A 459 7.46 -1.91 -1.62
N LEU A 460 7.81 -0.94 -0.78
CA LEU A 460 6.96 -0.35 0.24
C LEU A 460 6.74 1.14 -0.02
N ALA A 461 5.56 1.63 0.36
CA ALA A 461 5.26 3.05 0.27
C ALA A 461 6.18 3.84 1.24
N PRO A 462 6.73 4.98 0.81
CA PRO A 462 7.54 5.81 1.69
C PRO A 462 6.70 6.38 2.84
N GLN A 463 7.31 6.49 4.03
CA GLN A 463 6.65 6.99 5.23
C GLN A 463 7.10 8.43 5.52
N LEU A 464 6.18 9.31 5.91
CA LEU A 464 6.53 10.66 6.36
C LEU A 464 6.76 10.65 7.87
N LEU A 465 7.92 11.14 8.31
CA LEU A 465 8.35 11.17 9.71
C LEU A 465 8.95 12.54 10.03
N SER A 466 8.26 13.32 10.87
CA SER A 466 8.78 14.60 11.39
C SER A 466 9.33 15.54 10.29
N GLY A 467 8.64 15.61 9.14
CA GLY A 467 9.04 16.42 7.98
C GLY A 467 10.05 15.76 7.03
N MET A 468 10.53 14.55 7.35
CA MET A 468 11.40 13.74 6.50
C MET A 468 10.62 12.59 5.83
N ALA A 469 11.19 11.98 4.81
CA ALA A 469 10.69 10.77 4.17
C ALA A 469 11.61 9.58 4.47
N LEU A 470 11.04 8.53 5.06
CA LEU A 470 11.69 7.25 5.30
C LEU A 470 11.35 6.29 4.16
N PHE A 471 12.36 5.88 3.42
CA PHE A 471 12.31 4.81 2.43
C PHE A 471 12.95 3.55 3.01
N GLU A 472 12.23 2.44 2.89
CA GLU A 472 12.72 1.14 3.32
C GLU A 472 12.87 0.24 2.10
N THR A 473 14.06 -0.33 1.98
CA THR A 473 14.49 -1.07 0.79
C THR A 473 15.10 -2.40 1.20
N MET A 474 15.05 -3.37 0.30
CA MET A 474 15.57 -4.72 0.52
C MET A 474 16.14 -5.31 -0.76
N SER A 475 17.13 -6.18 -0.65
CA SER A 475 17.54 -7.03 -1.79
C SER A 475 16.88 -8.39 -1.65
N PRO A 476 16.04 -8.83 -2.60
CA PRO A 476 15.38 -10.13 -2.54
C PRO A 476 16.29 -11.29 -2.95
N LEU A 477 17.55 -11.01 -3.28
CA LEU A 477 18.47 -11.98 -3.85
C LEU A 477 19.01 -12.89 -2.74
N VAL A 478 18.40 -14.06 -2.62
CA VAL A 478 18.79 -15.10 -1.67
C VAL A 478 19.12 -16.37 -2.44
N ASN A 479 20.12 -17.13 -1.99
CA ASN A 479 20.37 -18.44 -2.58
C ASN A 479 19.27 -19.40 -2.11
N GLU A 480 18.30 -19.68 -2.98
CA GLU A 480 17.12 -20.50 -2.66
C GLU A 480 17.47 -21.91 -2.13
N SER A 481 18.54 -22.53 -2.65
CA SER A 481 18.94 -23.88 -2.24
C SER A 481 19.46 -23.94 -0.80
N ILE A 482 20.13 -22.86 -0.36
CA ILE A 482 20.60 -22.68 1.02
C ILE A 482 19.46 -22.20 1.91
N ALA A 483 18.65 -21.27 1.40
CA ALA A 483 17.51 -20.66 2.09
C ALA A 483 16.43 -21.68 2.48
N ALA A 484 16.14 -22.66 1.62
CA ALA A 484 15.16 -23.71 1.87
C ALA A 484 15.50 -24.57 3.10
N CYS A 485 16.79 -24.67 3.45
CA CYS A 485 17.32 -25.50 4.54
C CYS A 485 17.62 -24.72 5.82
N GLN A 486 17.46 -23.39 5.84
CA GLN A 486 17.76 -22.55 7.00
C GLN A 486 16.51 -22.13 7.78
N ALA A 487 16.66 -22.07 9.10
CA ALA A 487 15.59 -21.66 10.02
C ALA A 487 15.25 -20.16 9.90
N THR A 488 16.20 -19.34 9.44
CA THR A 488 16.06 -17.90 9.22
C THR A 488 16.84 -17.52 7.97
N ILE A 489 16.18 -16.81 7.04
CA ILE A 489 16.83 -16.25 5.84
C ILE A 489 17.02 -14.76 6.08
N ASN A 490 18.28 -14.32 6.22
CA ASN A 490 18.59 -12.91 6.37
C ASN A 490 18.49 -12.21 5.01
N THR A 491 17.45 -11.40 4.84
CA THR A 491 17.31 -10.53 3.68
C THR A 491 17.84 -9.15 4.06
N PRO A 492 18.98 -8.71 3.50
CA PRO A 492 19.55 -7.42 3.86
C PRO A 492 18.67 -6.29 3.32
N GLY A 493 18.46 -5.29 4.16
CA GLY A 493 17.73 -4.09 3.82
C GLY A 493 18.51 -2.82 4.13
N PHE A 494 17.91 -1.70 3.76
CA PHE A 494 18.45 -0.39 4.05
C PHE A 494 17.32 0.62 4.21
N SER A 495 17.42 1.43 5.25
CA SER A 495 16.49 2.51 5.55
C SER A 495 17.18 3.84 5.23
N LEU A 496 16.55 4.64 4.36
CA LEU A 496 17.00 5.98 3.97
C LEU A 496 16.02 7.01 4.49
N LEU A 497 16.51 7.94 5.30
CA LEU A 497 15.76 9.08 5.80
C LEU A 497 16.26 10.35 5.11
N VAL A 498 15.44 10.87 4.20
CA VAL A 498 15.79 12.00 3.34
C VAL A 498 14.75 13.12 3.44
N ASP A 499 15.18 14.35 3.22
CA ASP A 499 14.27 15.48 3.04
C ASP A 499 13.42 15.23 1.77
N PRO A 500 12.09 15.25 1.85
CA PRO A 500 11.22 14.85 0.75
C PRO A 500 11.35 15.80 -0.46
N LEU A 501 11.70 17.06 -0.24
CA LEU A 501 11.80 18.05 -1.32
C LEU A 501 13.13 17.96 -2.06
N SER A 502 14.23 17.70 -1.37
CA SER A 502 15.57 17.78 -1.95
C SER A 502 16.27 16.43 -2.11
N GLY A 503 15.82 15.37 -1.42
CA GLY A 503 16.51 14.08 -1.39
C GLY A 503 17.85 14.13 -0.66
N ARG A 504 18.07 15.15 0.18
CA ARG A 504 19.29 15.31 0.99
C ARG A 504 19.07 14.71 2.37
N MET A 505 20.15 14.34 3.04
CA MET A 505 20.10 13.97 4.46
C MET A 505 19.90 15.18 5.36
N SER A 506 19.46 14.95 6.60
CA SER A 506 19.43 15.98 7.65
C SER A 506 20.83 16.55 7.93
N THR A 507 20.92 17.84 8.21
CA THR A 507 22.16 18.50 8.66
C THR A 507 22.47 18.27 10.15
N LYS A 508 21.48 17.76 10.89
CA LYS A 508 21.55 17.33 12.29
C LYS A 508 21.53 15.81 12.38
N SER A 509 22.10 15.26 13.44
CA SER A 509 21.97 13.85 13.77
C SER A 509 20.50 13.54 14.08
N VAL A 510 19.97 12.52 13.41
CA VAL A 510 18.55 12.10 13.48
C VAL A 510 18.42 10.59 13.74
N ILE A 511 19.55 9.90 13.85
CA ILE A 511 19.65 8.46 14.06
C ILE A 511 20.64 8.27 15.20
N ASP A 512 20.26 7.45 16.19
CA ASP A 512 21.18 6.94 17.20
C ASP A 512 22.14 5.94 16.53
N THR A 513 23.37 6.40 16.32
CA THR A 513 24.44 5.67 15.63
C THR A 513 25.39 4.99 16.59
N ASN A 514 25.52 5.49 17.83
CA ASN A 514 26.40 4.94 18.85
C ASN A 514 25.68 3.99 19.85
N LYS A 515 24.35 3.83 19.70
CA LYS A 515 23.45 2.95 20.48
C LYS A 515 23.32 3.34 21.95
N ASN A 516 23.52 4.62 22.29
CA ASN A 516 23.32 5.12 23.66
C ASN A 516 21.84 5.44 23.98
N ARG A 517 20.93 5.26 23.00
CA ARG A 517 19.48 5.55 23.06
C ARG A 517 19.12 7.02 23.15
N VAL A 518 20.07 7.89 22.83
CA VAL A 518 19.92 9.33 22.74
C VAL A 518 20.31 9.73 21.32
N ILE A 519 19.68 10.77 20.78
CA ILE A 519 20.10 11.38 19.52
C ILE A 519 20.73 12.71 19.88
N ASP A 520 22.05 12.81 19.77
CA ASP A 520 22.80 14.01 20.16
C ASP A 520 23.99 14.31 19.23
N GLY A 521 24.93 15.13 19.69
CA GLY A 521 26.10 15.56 18.92
C GLY A 521 27.19 14.49 18.80
N ASP A 522 27.12 13.42 19.60
CA ASP A 522 28.05 12.29 19.53
C ASP A 522 27.62 11.27 18.46
N ASP A 523 26.44 11.47 17.86
CA ASP A 523 25.97 10.70 16.73
C ASP A 523 26.49 11.21 15.39
N GLU A 524 26.79 10.27 14.51
CA GLU A 524 27.18 10.55 13.14
C GLU A 524 26.02 11.16 12.35
N LYS A 525 26.35 12.19 11.56
CA LYS A 525 25.38 12.80 10.64
C LYS A 525 25.23 11.89 9.43
N VAL A 526 24.19 11.09 9.43
CA VAL A 526 23.90 10.10 8.38
C VAL A 526 22.45 10.21 7.90
N GLY A 527 22.23 9.86 6.64
CA GLY A 527 20.91 9.82 6.00
C GLY A 527 20.28 8.44 5.96
N GLY A 528 20.92 7.42 6.53
CA GLY A 528 20.36 6.07 6.50
C GLY A 528 21.25 5.00 7.12
N TRP A 529 20.70 3.80 7.27
CA TRP A 529 21.37 2.67 7.90
C TRP A 529 20.98 1.33 7.26
N ALA A 530 21.91 0.39 7.28
CA ALA A 530 21.63 -0.99 6.92
C ALA A 530 20.76 -1.68 7.98
N VAL A 531 19.82 -2.49 7.50
CA VAL A 531 18.91 -3.31 8.29
C VAL A 531 19.24 -4.77 8.03
N GLU A 532 19.55 -5.50 9.10
CA GLU A 532 19.66 -6.95 9.05
C GLU A 532 18.28 -7.56 9.31
N ASN A 533 17.97 -8.69 8.65
CA ASN A 533 16.68 -9.36 8.72
C ASN A 533 15.53 -8.38 8.47
N TRP A 534 15.56 -7.72 7.30
CA TRP A 534 14.51 -6.77 6.94
C TRP A 534 13.14 -7.42 7.12
N THR A 535 12.30 -6.83 7.98
CA THR A 535 10.99 -7.41 8.36
C THR A 535 9.81 -6.78 7.62
N GLY A 536 10.06 -5.87 6.68
CA GLY A 536 9.04 -5.07 6.02
C GLY A 536 9.07 -3.63 6.50
N ARG A 537 7.87 -3.06 6.68
CA ARG A 537 7.67 -1.67 7.06
C ARG A 537 8.00 -1.48 8.55
N SER A 538 8.99 -0.66 8.87
CA SER A 538 9.27 -0.27 10.25
C SER A 538 8.10 0.52 10.81
N VAL A 539 7.67 0.14 12.01
CA VAL A 539 6.66 0.87 12.77
C VAL A 539 7.37 1.99 13.52
N ILE A 540 6.89 3.22 13.32
CA ILE A 540 7.38 4.38 14.04
C ILE A 540 6.58 4.51 15.33
N LEU A 541 7.23 4.23 16.45
CA LEU A 541 6.68 4.45 17.78
C LEU A 541 6.93 5.92 18.16
N SER A 542 5.90 6.76 18.05
CA SER A 542 5.97 8.12 18.59
C SER A 542 5.76 8.06 20.10
N GLU A 543 6.85 8.06 20.88
CA GLU A 543 6.75 8.31 22.31
C GLU A 543 6.26 9.74 22.54
N LYS A 544 5.33 9.94 23.49
CA LYS A 544 4.99 11.30 23.93
C LYS A 544 6.30 11.96 24.40
N PRO A 545 6.63 13.19 23.96
CA PRO A 545 7.80 13.89 24.46
C PRO A 545 7.78 13.88 25.98
N GLN A 546 8.90 13.56 26.62
CA GLN A 546 8.99 13.62 28.07
C GLN A 546 8.59 15.03 28.53
N ALA A 547 7.62 15.12 29.43
CA ALA A 547 7.22 16.41 29.98
C ALA A 547 8.46 17.08 30.61
N PRO A 548 8.68 18.40 30.39
CA PRO A 548 9.82 19.08 31.00
C PRO A 548 9.80 18.88 32.51
N CYS A 549 10.92 18.42 33.08
CA CYS A 549 11.07 18.31 34.53
C CYS A 549 10.85 19.67 35.19
N THR A 550 9.90 19.75 36.12
CA THR A 550 9.57 20.98 36.87
C THR A 550 10.27 21.06 38.23
N THR A 551 11.10 20.08 38.60
CA THR A 551 11.80 20.02 39.88
C THR A 551 13.32 20.02 39.71
N LYS A 552 14.03 20.53 40.73
CA LYS A 552 15.47 20.86 40.73
C LYS A 552 16.41 19.65 40.61
N ASP A 553 15.90 18.42 40.76
CA ASP A 553 16.66 17.16 40.72
C ASP A 553 16.15 16.21 39.63
N CYS A 554 16.19 16.64 38.37
CA CYS A 554 15.79 15.82 37.24
C CYS A 554 16.87 14.77 36.92
N LYS A 555 16.60 13.50 37.20
CA LYS A 555 17.37 12.37 36.66
C LYS A 555 16.72 11.93 35.34
N PRO A 556 17.51 11.69 34.26
CA PRO A 556 16.95 11.16 33.01
C PRO A 556 16.24 9.83 33.29
N VAL A 557 14.95 9.76 32.99
CA VAL A 557 14.21 8.49 33.03
C VAL A 557 14.73 7.65 31.87
N GLN A 558 15.33 6.51 32.20
CA GLN A 558 15.84 5.56 31.21
C GLN A 558 14.71 5.15 30.25
N PRO A 559 14.94 5.13 28.93
CA PRO A 559 13.96 4.68 27.96
C PRO A 559 13.54 3.24 28.30
N LYS A 560 12.26 3.03 28.58
CA LYS A 560 11.71 1.69 28.82
C LYS A 560 11.56 1.00 27.47
N LEU A 561 12.05 -0.23 27.35
CA LEU A 561 11.84 -1.02 26.14
C LEU A 561 10.33 -1.17 25.91
N VAL A 562 9.85 -0.63 24.78
CA VAL A 562 8.41 -0.63 24.44
C VAL A 562 7.90 -2.06 24.26
N CYS A 563 8.73 -2.94 23.69
CA CYS A 563 8.43 -4.34 23.48
C CYS A 563 9.56 -5.25 23.94
N PRO A 564 9.27 -6.47 24.45
CA PRO A 564 10.30 -7.45 24.85
C PRO A 564 11.29 -7.78 23.71
N LYS A 565 12.49 -8.26 24.08
CA LYS A 565 13.45 -8.78 23.10
C LYS A 565 12.80 -9.92 22.27
N ASN A 566 13.06 -9.95 20.96
CA ASN A 566 12.46 -10.90 19.99
C ASN A 566 10.94 -10.72 19.78
N SER A 567 10.42 -9.52 19.95
CA SER A 567 9.06 -9.17 19.54
C SER A 567 9.06 -8.03 18.53
N LEU A 568 8.10 -8.07 17.61
CA LEU A 568 7.77 -6.94 16.74
C LEU A 568 6.81 -6.04 17.50
N GLY A 569 7.18 -4.76 17.60
CA GLY A 569 6.26 -3.72 18.07
C GLY A 569 5.44 -3.19 16.91
N SER A 570 4.12 -3.20 17.05
CA SER A 570 3.21 -2.43 16.23
C SER A 570 2.63 -1.30 17.05
N SER A 571 2.57 -0.11 16.46
CA SER A 571 1.92 1.06 17.03
C SER A 571 0.58 1.18 16.36
N LEU A 572 -0.49 1.02 17.13
CA LEU A 572 -1.82 1.36 16.64
C LEU A 572 -1.88 2.89 16.61
N GLN A 573 -1.52 3.48 15.46
CA GLN A 573 -1.48 4.94 15.30
C GLN A 573 -2.91 5.50 15.37
N ASN A 574 -3.31 5.98 16.55
CA ASN A 574 -4.50 6.79 16.75
C ASN A 574 -4.13 8.13 17.38
N VAL A 575 -4.90 9.17 17.06
CA VAL A 575 -4.79 10.48 17.71
C VAL A 575 -5.32 10.35 19.15
N GLY A 576 -4.43 10.12 20.12
CA GLY A 576 -4.76 10.22 21.55
C GLY A 576 -3.88 9.36 22.45
N GLU A 577 -3.71 8.08 22.11
CA GLU A 577 -2.94 7.09 22.86
C GLU A 577 -2.36 6.06 21.87
N ALA A 578 -1.03 6.01 21.78
CA ALA A 578 -0.33 4.98 21.05
C ALA A 578 -0.30 3.72 21.93
N GLU A 579 -1.24 2.80 21.71
CA GLU A 579 -1.11 1.46 22.27
C GLU A 579 -0.07 0.68 21.45
N ASN A 580 0.94 0.16 22.17
CA ASN A 580 1.99 -0.64 21.58
C ASN A 580 1.61 -2.11 21.71
N VAL A 581 1.39 -2.76 20.57
CA VAL A 581 1.14 -4.20 20.50
C VAL A 581 2.45 -4.90 20.23
N CYS A 582 2.92 -5.71 21.16
CA CYS A 582 4.15 -6.47 21.02
C CYS A 582 3.81 -7.92 20.66
N VAL A 583 4.19 -8.35 19.45
CA VAL A 583 3.97 -9.71 18.97
C VAL A 583 5.30 -10.45 19.02
N GLY A 584 5.38 -11.51 19.81
CA GLY A 584 6.56 -12.39 19.80
C GLY A 584 6.80 -12.94 18.39
N ILE A 585 8.04 -12.90 17.91
CA ILE A 585 8.37 -13.41 16.59
C ILE A 585 8.44 -14.93 16.67
N PRO A 586 7.50 -15.69 16.07
CA PRO A 586 7.59 -17.14 16.07
C PRO A 586 8.76 -17.58 15.19
N ALA A 587 9.62 -18.45 15.72
CA ALA A 587 10.58 -19.18 14.90
C ALA A 587 9.87 -20.36 14.24
N PRO A 588 10.04 -20.60 12.92
CA PRO A 588 10.89 -19.88 11.96
C PRO A 588 10.17 -18.71 11.24
N THR A 589 10.87 -17.58 11.08
CA THR A 589 10.44 -16.48 10.19
C THR A 589 10.95 -16.75 8.78
N ARG A 590 10.04 -17.14 7.88
CA ARG A 590 10.32 -17.28 6.45
C ARG A 590 9.79 -16.08 5.70
N TRP A 591 10.61 -15.54 4.79
CA TRP A 591 10.14 -14.65 3.73
C TRP A 591 9.65 -15.51 2.58
N TRP A 592 8.44 -15.22 2.10
CA TRP A 592 7.86 -15.89 0.95
C TRP A 592 7.84 -14.88 -0.20
N TRP A 593 8.61 -15.18 -1.24
CA TRP A 593 8.43 -14.55 -2.54
C TRP A 593 6.99 -14.79 -3.02
N ARG A 594 6.37 -13.78 -3.62
CA ARG A 594 5.03 -13.90 -4.21
C ARG A 594 5.23 -14.37 -5.65
N GLU A 595 4.87 -15.59 -6.01
CA GLU A 595 4.64 -15.91 -7.41
C GLU A 595 3.20 -15.49 -7.72
N LEU A 596 3.00 -14.59 -8.68
CA LEU A 596 1.70 -14.57 -9.35
C LEU A 596 1.57 -15.91 -10.05
N SER A 597 0.59 -16.71 -9.63
CA SER A 597 0.45 -18.08 -10.09
C SER A 597 0.39 -18.11 -11.61
N ILE A 598 1.37 -18.72 -12.28
CA ILE A 598 1.29 -19.02 -13.71
C ILE A 598 0.13 -20.04 -13.90
N PRO A 599 -0.98 -19.71 -14.60
CA PRO A 599 -1.82 -20.72 -15.24
C PRO A 599 -1.18 -21.00 -16.61
N ASP A 600 -1.16 -22.17 -17.23
CA ASP A 600 -1.99 -23.36 -17.19
C ASP A 600 -1.32 -24.34 -18.17
N ASN A 601 -1.09 -25.60 -17.76
CA ASN A 601 -0.71 -26.63 -18.72
C ASN A 601 -1.75 -27.77 -18.65
N SER A 602 -2.85 -27.55 -19.37
CA SER A 602 -3.78 -28.58 -19.87
C SER A 602 -4.43 -29.49 -18.83
N TYR A 603 -5.54 -29.02 -18.23
CA TYR A 603 -6.55 -29.95 -17.73
C TYR A 603 -7.48 -30.37 -18.88
N SER A 604 -7.00 -31.29 -19.72
CA SER A 604 -7.89 -32.09 -20.54
C SER A 604 -8.61 -33.07 -19.60
N ALA A 605 -9.90 -32.88 -19.38
CA ALA A 605 -10.71 -33.89 -18.70
C ALA A 605 -10.61 -35.21 -19.49
N GLY A 606 -9.83 -36.18 -18.99
CA GLY A 606 -9.83 -37.56 -19.49
C GLY A 606 -8.54 -38.15 -20.06
N ALA A 607 -7.37 -37.50 -20.01
CA ALA A 607 -6.12 -38.12 -20.46
C ALA A 607 -5.25 -38.60 -19.27
N ALA A 608 -4.98 -39.90 -19.21
CA ALA A 608 -4.08 -40.49 -18.23
C ALA A 608 -2.62 -40.10 -18.52
N VAL A 609 -1.91 -39.58 -17.51
CA VAL A 609 -0.49 -39.27 -17.60
C VAL A 609 0.31 -40.56 -17.44
N THR A 610 0.99 -40.99 -18.51
CA THR A 610 2.02 -42.04 -18.44
C THR A 610 3.32 -41.47 -17.89
N SER A 611 3.85 -42.09 -16.84
CA SER A 611 5.15 -41.75 -16.22
C SER A 611 6.32 -42.20 -17.10
N PRO A 612 7.37 -41.37 -17.29
CA PRO A 612 8.62 -41.83 -17.90
C PRO A 612 9.71 -41.95 -16.83
N LEU A 613 9.69 -42.99 -15.99
CA LEU A 613 10.86 -43.42 -15.21
C LEU A 613 10.78 -44.92 -14.87
N GLU A 614 11.09 -45.76 -15.85
CA GLU A 614 11.73 -47.05 -15.59
C GLU A 614 13.09 -47.04 -16.30
N GLY A 615 14.17 -47.23 -15.54
CA GLY A 615 15.51 -47.27 -16.10
C GLY A 615 16.60 -47.40 -15.05
N GLY A 616 16.92 -48.65 -14.71
CA GLY A 616 18.27 -49.04 -14.32
C GLY A 616 18.49 -49.34 -12.83
N GLY A 617 18.19 -50.58 -12.43
CA GLY A 617 18.89 -51.22 -11.33
C GLY A 617 20.21 -51.82 -11.80
N ASN A 618 21.23 -51.67 -10.96
CA ASN A 618 22.15 -52.74 -10.57
C ASN A 618 22.54 -52.51 -9.11
#